data_AF-A0A497GKN0-F1
#
_entry.id   AF-A0A497GKN0-F1
#
_cell.length_a   1.000
_cell.length_b   1.000
_cell.length_c   1.000
_cell.angle_alpha   90.00
_cell.angle_beta   90.00
_cell.angle_gamma   90.00
#
_symmetry.space_group_name_H-M   'P 1'
#
loop_
_entity.id
_entity.type
_entity.pdbx_description
1 polymer ?
#
loop_
_entity_poly.entity_id
_entity_poly.type
_entity_poly.pdbx_seq_one_letter_code
_entity_poly.pdbx_strand_id
1 'polypeptide(L)'
;MPHIDEVELLRKRSLRMLNHAEHCVTTGDYDLASFLAEQAVQLYLKSVILELTGEVPRTHVVRQLFHILRTIIRDTEYIDEFIRKNRRLLVGLEEAYLASRYLFRIYEKEEAEELVNFAKEVIRFVRNIKSKT
;
A
#
# COMPACT_ATOMS: atom_id res chain seq x y z
N MET A 1 -5.50 5.24 -23.81
CA MET A 1 -4.65 5.78 -22.73
C MET A 1 -3.38 4.95 -22.74
N PRO A 2 -2.21 5.52 -23.04
CA PRO A 2 -0.97 4.75 -22.93
C PRO A 2 -0.86 4.23 -21.50
N HIS A 3 -0.49 2.96 -21.34
CA HIS A 3 -0.36 2.25 -20.06
C HIS A 3 -1.62 1.65 -19.40
N ILE A 4 -2.76 1.55 -20.09
CA ILE A 4 -3.99 0.99 -19.49
C ILE A 4 -3.79 -0.46 -19.00
N ASP A 5 -3.10 -1.29 -19.78
CA ASP A 5 -2.84 -2.69 -19.43
C ASP A 5 -1.90 -2.80 -18.22
N GLU A 6 -0.86 -1.96 -18.16
CA GLU A 6 0.06 -1.90 -17.02
C GLU A 6 -0.63 -1.42 -15.73
N VAL A 7 -1.50 -0.42 -15.82
CA VAL A 7 -2.30 0.07 -14.69
C VAL A 7 -3.21 -1.05 -14.17
N GLU A 8 -3.95 -1.72 -15.05
CA GLU A 8 -4.84 -2.82 -14.68
C GLU A 8 -4.06 -4.00 -14.08
N LEU A 9 -2.89 -4.33 -14.64
CA LEU A 9 -2.04 -5.38 -14.12
C LEU A 9 -1.55 -5.09 -12.70
N LEU A 10 -1.07 -3.85 -12.44
CA LEU A 10 -0.64 -3.44 -11.10
C LEU A 10 -1.79 -3.49 -10.09
N ARG A 11 -2.99 -3.01 -10.47
CA ARG A 11 -4.18 -3.08 -9.63
C ARG A 11 -4.60 -4.51 -9.32
N LYS A 12 -4.65 -5.36 -10.35
CA LYS A 12 -5.00 -6.77 -10.18
C LYS A 12 -4.02 -7.48 -9.24
N ARG A 13 -2.72 -7.23 -9.39
CA ARG A 13 -1.68 -7.78 -8.49
C ARG A 13 -1.83 -7.26 -7.07
N SER A 14 -2.05 -5.96 -6.89
CA SER A 14 -2.31 -5.35 -5.58
C SER A 14 -3.48 -6.03 -4.86
N LEU A 15 -4.63 -6.14 -5.52
CA LEU A 15 -5.83 -6.74 -4.91
C LEU A 15 -5.65 -8.24 -4.62
N ARG A 16 -4.94 -8.97 -5.48
CA ARG A 16 -4.58 -10.37 -5.21
C ARG A 16 -3.66 -10.49 -4.00
N MET A 17 -2.66 -9.64 -3.88
CA MET A 17 -1.75 -9.64 -2.73
C MET A 17 -2.51 -9.36 -1.44
N LEU A 18 -3.44 -8.39 -1.44
CA LEU A 18 -4.27 -8.12 -0.28
C LEU A 18 -5.13 -9.34 0.11
N ASN A 19 -5.77 -9.98 -0.87
CA ASN A 19 -6.57 -11.18 -0.62
C ASN A 19 -5.71 -12.33 -0.07
N HIS A 20 -4.50 -12.54 -0.59
CA HIS A 20 -3.57 -13.51 -0.05
C HIS A 20 -3.10 -13.14 1.36
N ALA A 21 -2.89 -11.85 1.66
CA ALA A 21 -2.53 -11.38 2.99
C ALA A 21 -3.61 -11.74 4.03
N GLU A 22 -4.90 -11.56 3.67
CA GLU A 22 -6.02 -11.99 4.51
C GLU A 22 -6.01 -13.49 4.76
N HIS A 23 -5.74 -14.31 3.74
CA HIS A 23 -5.62 -15.75 3.90
C HIS A 23 -4.44 -16.14 4.81
N CYS A 24 -3.29 -15.49 4.67
CA CYS A 24 -2.11 -15.77 5.48
C CYS A 24 -2.37 -15.50 6.98
N VAL A 25 -3.13 -14.46 7.31
CA VAL A 25 -3.61 -14.23 8.68
C VAL A 25 -4.41 -15.43 9.19
N THR A 26 -5.35 -15.95 8.39
CA THR A 26 -6.20 -17.08 8.81
C THR A 26 -5.42 -18.39 9.00
N THR A 27 -4.31 -18.56 8.28
CA THR A 27 -3.48 -19.77 8.34
C THR A 27 -2.28 -19.64 9.29
N GLY A 28 -2.10 -18.50 9.96
CA GLY A 28 -1.03 -18.26 10.92
C GLY A 28 0.31 -17.79 10.32
N ASP A 29 0.34 -17.44 9.04
CA ASP A 29 1.55 -16.95 8.35
C ASP A 29 1.62 -15.42 8.42
N TYR A 30 1.89 -14.91 9.61
CA TYR A 30 1.79 -13.47 9.94
C TYR A 30 2.87 -12.62 9.27
N ASP A 31 4.07 -13.18 9.10
CA ASP A 31 5.16 -12.51 8.41
C ASP A 31 4.83 -12.32 6.93
N LEU A 32 4.34 -13.37 6.26
CA LEU A 32 3.91 -13.29 4.86
C LEU A 32 2.68 -12.40 4.71
N ALA A 33 1.73 -12.45 5.65
CA ALA A 33 0.57 -11.56 5.66
C ALA A 33 0.99 -10.08 5.67
N SER A 34 1.90 -9.72 6.58
CA SER A 34 2.41 -8.36 6.72
C SER A 34 3.17 -7.90 5.48
N PHE A 35 4.00 -8.77 4.90
CA PHE A 35 4.72 -8.51 3.65
C PHE A 35 3.75 -8.29 2.47
N LEU A 36 2.75 -9.15 2.30
CA LEU A 36 1.77 -9.03 1.22
C LEU A 36 0.88 -7.79 1.37
N ALA A 37 0.54 -7.41 2.59
CA ALA A 37 -0.19 -6.17 2.87
C ALA A 37 0.60 -4.93 2.39
N GLU A 38 1.90 -4.89 2.69
CA GLU A 38 2.81 -3.83 2.24
C GLU A 38 2.89 -3.78 0.70
N GLN A 39 3.13 -4.92 0.06
CA GLN A 39 3.22 -5.00 -1.40
C GLN A 39 1.91 -4.60 -2.09
N ALA A 40 0.76 -4.98 -1.50
CA ALA A 40 -0.54 -4.57 -2.00
C ALA A 40 -0.69 -3.04 -2.02
N VAL A 41 -0.28 -2.37 -0.93
CA VAL A 41 -0.32 -0.90 -0.83
C VAL A 41 0.63 -0.25 -1.84
N GLN A 42 1.87 -0.71 -1.95
CA GLN A 42 2.82 -0.17 -2.93
C GLN A 42 2.27 -0.24 -4.35
N LEU A 43 1.81 -1.42 -4.78
CA LEU A 43 1.33 -1.63 -6.14
C LEU A 43 0.07 -0.81 -6.43
N TYR A 44 -0.82 -0.65 -5.46
CA TYR A 44 -2.01 0.17 -5.65
C TYR A 44 -1.64 1.64 -5.86
N LEU A 45 -0.81 2.21 -4.98
CA LEU A 45 -0.31 3.58 -5.10
C LEU A 45 0.41 3.80 -6.43
N LYS A 46 1.31 2.88 -6.82
CA LYS A 46 2.02 2.94 -8.10
C LYS A 46 1.07 2.89 -9.29
N SER A 47 0.01 2.08 -9.22
CA SER A 47 -0.99 2.02 -10.29
C SER A 47 -1.74 3.35 -10.47
N VAL A 48 -2.03 4.04 -9.37
CA VAL A 48 -2.71 5.35 -9.41
C VAL A 48 -1.78 6.42 -9.90
N ILE A 49 -0.51 6.43 -9.46
CA ILE A 49 0.47 7.39 -9.95
C ILE A 49 0.72 7.18 -11.45
N LEU A 50 0.93 5.93 -11.89
CA LEU A 50 1.07 5.59 -13.31
C LEU A 50 -0.12 6.07 -14.15
N GLU A 51 -1.34 5.86 -13.66
CA GLU A 51 -2.55 6.32 -14.36
C GLU A 51 -2.62 7.84 -14.48
N LEU A 52 -2.14 8.58 -13.47
CA LEU A 52 -2.20 10.04 -13.46
C LEU A 52 -1.03 10.71 -14.21
N THR A 53 0.15 10.09 -14.24
CA THR A 53 1.38 10.73 -14.76
C THR A 53 1.96 10.03 -15.99
N GLY A 54 1.59 8.78 -16.26
CA GLY A 54 2.23 7.93 -17.26
C GLY A 54 3.55 7.31 -16.81
N GLU A 55 3.99 7.54 -15.56
CA GLU A 55 5.27 7.04 -15.05
C GLU A 55 5.10 6.18 -13.79
N VAL A 56 5.84 5.06 -13.71
CA VAL A 56 5.87 4.22 -12.51
C VAL A 56 6.94 4.71 -11.55
N PRO A 57 6.60 5.09 -10.31
CA PRO A 57 7.60 5.43 -9.28
C PRO A 57 8.55 4.27 -9.00
N ARG A 58 9.85 4.57 -8.94
CA ARG A 58 10.90 3.58 -8.66
C ARG A 58 11.11 3.31 -7.17
N THR A 59 10.53 4.12 -6.28
CA THR A 59 10.62 3.92 -4.83
C THR A 59 9.78 2.74 -4.36
N HIS A 60 10.20 2.13 -3.25
CA HIS A 60 9.48 1.08 -2.53
C HIS A 60 8.98 1.54 -1.15
N VAL A 61 9.03 2.84 -0.89
CA VAL A 61 8.67 3.42 0.42
C VAL A 61 7.27 4.01 0.32
N VAL A 62 6.31 3.46 1.05
CA VAL A 62 4.88 3.84 1.00
C VAL A 62 4.69 5.33 1.26
N ARG A 63 5.37 5.91 2.25
CA ARG A 63 5.29 7.34 2.57
C ARG A 63 5.85 8.22 1.43
N GLN A 64 6.86 7.76 0.70
CA GLN A 64 7.35 8.48 -0.47
C GLN A 64 6.35 8.40 -1.63
N LEU A 65 5.68 7.26 -1.83
CA LEU A 65 4.60 7.13 -2.81
C LEU A 65 3.44 8.08 -2.49
N PHE A 66 3.06 8.22 -1.22
CA PHE A 66 2.09 9.22 -0.79
C PHE A 66 2.56 10.66 -1.05
N HIS A 67 3.83 10.96 -0.82
CA HIS A 67 4.38 12.28 -1.13
C HIS A 67 4.31 12.59 -2.64
N ILE A 68 4.64 11.62 -3.49
CA ILE A 68 4.48 11.75 -4.96
C ILE A 68 3.01 11.99 -5.30
N LEU A 69 2.09 11.20 -4.74
CA LEU A 69 0.65 11.38 -4.96
C LEU A 69 0.17 12.78 -4.56
N ARG A 70 0.67 13.31 -3.43
CA ARG A 70 0.39 14.66 -2.95
C ARG A 70 0.84 15.74 -3.93
N THR A 71 1.93 15.53 -4.67
CA THR A 71 2.38 16.50 -5.70
C THR A 71 1.52 16.50 -6.96
N ILE A 72 0.69 15.48 -7.16
CA ILE A 72 -0.14 15.29 -8.36
C ILE A 72 -1.58 15.77 -8.11
N ILE A 73 -2.09 15.61 -6.88
CA ILE A 73 -3.50 15.82 -6.53
C ILE A 73 -3.69 17.17 -5.82
N ARG A 74 -4.81 17.85 -6.08
CA ARG A 74 -5.13 19.17 -5.51
C ARG A 74 -5.48 19.13 -4.01
N ASP A 75 -6.23 18.11 -3.57
CA ASP A 75 -6.68 17.95 -2.18
C ASP A 75 -5.57 17.37 -1.29
N THR A 76 -4.55 18.19 -1.05
CA THR A 76 -3.35 17.79 -0.30
C THR A 76 -3.59 17.68 1.20
N GLU A 77 -4.51 18.45 1.76
CA GLU A 77 -4.82 18.44 3.20
C GLU A 77 -5.43 17.11 3.64
N TYR A 78 -6.31 16.53 2.81
CA TYR A 78 -6.90 15.23 3.07
C TYR A 78 -5.84 14.10 3.11
N ILE A 79 -4.83 14.18 2.22
CA ILE A 79 -3.69 13.26 2.21
C ILE A 79 -2.82 13.46 3.45
N ASP A 80 -2.49 14.71 3.78
CA ASP A 80 -1.62 15.06 4.92
C ASP A 80 -2.26 14.62 6.24
N GLU A 81 -3.56 14.79 6.40
CA GLU A 81 -4.30 14.34 7.58
C GLU A 81 -4.27 12.81 7.72
N PHE A 82 -4.49 12.09 6.62
CA PHE A 82 -4.45 10.62 6.61
C PHE A 82 -3.05 10.10 7.00
N ILE A 83 -1.98 10.66 6.44
CA ILE A 83 -0.60 10.28 6.78
C ILE A 83 -0.31 10.56 8.25
N ARG A 84 -0.69 11.75 8.74
CA ARG A 84 -0.45 12.16 10.13
C ARG A 84 -1.15 11.23 11.12
N LYS A 85 -2.42 10.90 10.88
CA LYS A 85 -3.21 10.01 11.75
C LYS A 85 -2.65 8.58 11.75
N ASN A 86 -2.15 8.11 10.61
CA ASN A 86 -1.74 6.71 10.43
C ASN A 86 -0.23 6.49 10.40
N ARG A 87 0.56 7.45 10.91
CA ARG A 87 2.03 7.42 10.82
C ARG A 87 2.65 6.13 11.33
N ARG A 88 2.19 5.59 12.46
CA ARG A 88 2.70 4.34 13.04
C ARG A 88 2.48 3.15 12.09
N LEU A 89 1.28 3.02 11.54
CA LEU A 89 0.92 1.92 10.65
C LEU A 89 1.62 2.01 9.30
N LEU A 90 1.84 3.22 8.78
CA LEU A 90 2.65 3.43 7.58
C LEU A 90 4.10 2.99 7.77
N VAL A 91 4.69 3.27 8.94
CA VAL A 91 6.02 2.77 9.29
C VAL A 91 6.00 1.24 9.42
N GLY A 92 4.98 0.67 10.08
CA GLY A 92 4.84 -0.78 10.23
C GLY A 92 4.75 -1.53 8.90
N LEU A 93 4.02 -0.98 7.91
CA LEU A 93 4.03 -1.53 6.55
C LEU A 93 5.46 -1.53 5.98
N GLU A 94 6.15 -0.38 5.97
CA GLU A 94 7.50 -0.28 5.42
C GLU A 94 8.52 -1.19 6.13
N GLU A 95 8.37 -1.38 7.44
CA GLU A 95 9.16 -2.34 8.21
C GLU A 95 8.90 -3.78 7.78
N ALA A 96 7.66 -4.17 7.46
CA ALA A 96 7.35 -5.52 6.96
C ALA A 96 8.05 -5.83 5.63
N TYR A 97 8.25 -4.83 4.77
CA TYR A 97 9.06 -4.97 3.55
C TYR A 97 10.55 -5.19 3.83
N LEU A 98 11.11 -4.50 4.83
CA LEU A 98 12.51 -4.66 5.22
C LEU A 98 12.75 -5.96 5.99
N ALA A 99 11.79 -6.34 6.84
CA ALA A 99 11.87 -7.52 7.69
C ALA A 99 11.94 -8.82 6.89
N SER A 100 11.19 -8.91 5.78
CA SER A 100 11.26 -10.07 4.86
C SER A 100 12.63 -10.28 4.22
N ARG A 101 13.52 -9.28 4.29
CA ARG A 101 14.86 -9.32 3.68
C ARG A 101 16.00 -9.35 4.68
N TYR A 102 15.85 -8.73 5.85
CA TYR A 102 17.00 -8.40 6.70
C TYR A 102 16.80 -8.51 8.22
N LEU A 103 15.64 -8.94 8.74
CA LEU A 103 15.43 -9.00 10.20
C LEU A 103 14.92 -10.34 10.73
N PHE A 104 15.39 -10.69 11.93
CA PHE A 104 14.87 -11.73 12.81
C PHE A 104 13.62 -11.25 13.58
N ARG A 105 12.68 -10.58 12.91
CA ARG A 105 11.41 -10.15 13.51
C ARG A 105 10.36 -11.20 13.21
N ILE A 106 9.58 -11.57 14.22
CA ILE A 106 8.40 -12.42 14.10
C ILE A 106 7.21 -11.50 14.35
N TYR A 107 6.23 -11.50 13.45
CA TYR A 107 4.98 -10.78 13.63
C TYR A 107 3.99 -11.60 14.45
N GLU A 108 3.36 -10.97 15.42
CA GLU A 108 2.21 -11.54 16.11
C GLU A 108 0.94 -11.41 15.26
N LYS A 109 -0.08 -12.21 15.61
CA LYS A 109 -1.35 -12.23 14.88
C LYS A 109 -1.98 -10.85 14.82
N GLU A 110 -2.02 -10.17 15.97
CA GLU A 110 -2.65 -8.86 16.14
C GLU A 110 -1.95 -7.79 15.29
N GLU A 111 -0.61 -7.83 15.21
CA GLU A 111 0.16 -6.92 14.36
C GLU A 111 -0.13 -7.16 12.87
N ALA A 112 -0.14 -8.42 12.43
CA ALA A 112 -0.42 -8.76 11.03
C ALA A 112 -1.87 -8.41 10.65
N GLU A 113 -2.84 -8.70 11.52
CA GLU A 113 -4.24 -8.30 11.33
C GLU A 113 -4.39 -6.78 11.20
N GLU A 114 -3.69 -6.03 12.05
CA GLU A 114 -3.70 -4.56 12.02
C GLU A 114 -3.13 -4.03 10.69
N LEU A 115 -2.01 -4.57 10.23
CA LEU A 115 -1.38 -4.16 8.96
C LEU A 115 -2.23 -4.53 7.73
N VAL A 116 -2.83 -5.72 7.71
CA VAL A 116 -3.73 -6.15 6.62
C VAL A 116 -4.98 -5.27 6.56
N ASN A 117 -5.59 -4.97 7.70
CA ASN A 117 -6.75 -4.09 7.76
C ASN A 117 -6.39 -2.66 7.34
N PHE A 118 -5.22 -2.17 7.76
CA PHE A 118 -4.74 -0.86 7.34
C PHE A 118 -4.45 -0.81 5.83
N ALA A 119 -3.90 -1.88 5.23
CA ALA A 119 -3.71 -1.95 3.78
C ALA A 119 -5.04 -1.80 3.00
N LYS A 120 -6.13 -2.42 3.49
CA LYS A 120 -7.49 -2.22 2.93
C LYS A 120 -7.94 -0.76 3.05
N GLU A 121 -7.70 -0.14 4.19
CA GLU A 121 -8.03 1.27 4.43
C GLU A 121 -7.27 2.20 3.47
N VAL A 122 -5.95 2.00 3.32
CA VAL A 122 -5.12 2.76 2.38
C VAL A 122 -5.65 2.63 0.94
N ILE A 123 -5.93 1.41 0.48
CA ILE A 123 -6.45 1.18 -0.87
C ILE A 123 -7.79 1.90 -1.08
N ARG A 124 -8.69 1.84 -0.09
CA ARG A 124 -9.98 2.54 -0.12
C ARG A 124 -9.79 4.06 -0.14
N PHE A 125 -8.91 4.56 0.71
CA PHE A 125 -8.57 5.98 0.80
C PHE A 125 -8.06 6.52 -0.54
N VAL A 126 -7.06 5.86 -1.12
CA VAL A 126 -6.47 6.26 -2.42
C VAL A 126 -7.49 6.16 -3.54
N ARG A 127 -8.36 5.14 -3.54
CA ARG A 127 -9.47 5.02 -4.50
C ARG A 127 -10.43 6.22 -4.41
N ASN A 128 -10.78 6.64 -3.21
CA ASN A 128 -11.70 7.75 -2.98
C ASN A 128 -11.12 9.09 -3.43
N ILE A 129 -9.81 9.29 -3.25
CA ILE A 129 -9.15 10.50 -3.75
C ILE A 129 -9.24 10.56 -5.28
N LYS A 130 -8.98 9.43 -5.97
CA LYS A 130 -9.13 9.35 -7.43
C LYS A 130 -10.54 9.73 -7.87
N SER A 131 -11.60 9.27 -7.19
CA SER A 131 -12.98 9.60 -7.59
C SER A 131 -13.36 11.08 -7.43
N LYS A 132 -12.53 11.88 -6.73
CA LYS A 132 -12.74 13.32 -6.51
C LYS A 132 -11.91 14.21 -7.46
N THR A 133 -11.02 13.62 -8.26
CA THR A 133 -10.13 14.31 -9.20
C THR A 133 -10.64 14.11 -10.62
#